data_AF-A0A6G1RH51-F1
#
_entry.id   AF-A0A6G1RH51-F1
#
_cell.length_a   1.000
_cell.length_b   1.000
_cell.length_c   1.000
_cell.angle_alpha   90.00
_cell.angle_beta   90.00
_cell.angle_gamma   90.00
#
_symmetry.space_group_name_H-M   'P 1'
#
loop_
_entity.id
_entity.type
_entity.pdbx_description
1 polymer ?
#
loop_
_entity_poly.entity_id
_entity_poly.type
_entity_poly.pdbx_seq_one_letter_code
_entity_poly.pdbx_strand_id
1 'polypeptide(L)'
;LVLFPFVIPVLEKMNVTLLPSNVMDFFNGVFIKMKKEREKGNSTNRVDFLQLMVDSQSSHDSSKSAETDSYKSLSDEEILAQALIFVFAGYETTSSTLSYIAYNLATHPDVQQRLQDEIDANLPNKAPPTYNTIMQMEYLDMVVNESLRLFPPGGRIERVCKKTVEINGVTIP
;
A
#
# COMPACT_ATOMS: atom_id res chain seq x y z
N LEU A 1 3.00 -6.37 18.91
CA LEU A 1 4.37 -6.89 18.64
C LEU A 1 5.41 -5.78 18.58
N VAL A 2 5.20 -4.69 17.82
CA VAL A 2 6.26 -3.68 17.63
C VAL A 2 6.44 -2.68 18.80
N LEU A 3 5.36 -2.35 19.51
CA LEU A 3 5.43 -1.53 20.74
C LEU A 3 6.13 -2.23 21.92
N PHE A 4 6.05 -3.56 21.97
CA PHE A 4 6.59 -4.38 23.05
C PHE A 4 7.29 -5.61 22.44
N PRO A 5 8.49 -5.44 21.85
CA PRO A 5 9.19 -6.53 21.17
C PRO A 5 9.54 -7.68 22.11
N PHE A 6 9.65 -7.42 23.42
CA PHE A 6 9.85 -8.45 24.43
C PHE A 6 8.63 -9.37 24.64
N VAL A 7 7.44 -8.99 24.15
CA VAL A 7 6.22 -9.82 24.22
C VAL A 7 6.14 -10.79 23.04
N ILE A 8 6.93 -10.58 21.98
CA ILE A 8 6.95 -11.42 20.77
C ILE A 8 7.23 -12.90 21.10
N PRO A 9 8.27 -13.26 21.89
CA PRO A 9 8.56 -14.67 22.19
C PRO A 9 7.44 -15.35 23.00
N VAL A 10 6.69 -14.59 23.79
CA VAL A 10 5.54 -15.10 24.57
C VAL A 10 4.35 -15.36 23.64
N LEU A 11 4.07 -14.45 22.71
CA LEU A 11 2.99 -14.60 21.72
C LEU A 11 3.25 -15.76 20.76
N GLU A 12 4.50 -15.94 20.33
CA GLU A 12 4.92 -17.09 19.52
C GLU A 12 4.67 -18.41 20.26
N LYS A 13 5.01 -18.47 21.55
CA LYS A 13 4.76 -19.66 22.39
C LYS A 13 3.26 -19.93 22.61
N MET A 14 2.43 -18.90 22.56
CA MET A 14 0.97 -18.99 22.65
C MET A 14 0.28 -19.21 21.29
N ASN A 15 1.05 -19.34 20.21
CA ASN A 15 0.57 -19.48 18.83
C ASN A 15 -0.37 -18.35 18.38
N VAL A 16 -0.14 -17.13 18.88
CA VAL A 16 -0.90 -15.93 18.51
C VAL A 16 -0.24 -15.30 17.28
N THR A 17 -0.89 -15.40 16.13
CA THR A 17 -0.41 -14.82 14.87
C THR A 17 -0.98 -13.42 14.65
N LEU A 18 -0.24 -12.56 13.93
CA LEU A 18 -0.69 -11.21 13.57
C LEU A 18 -1.94 -11.26 12.68
N LEU A 19 -2.00 -12.25 11.79
CA LEU A 19 -3.13 -12.51 10.91
C LEU A 19 -3.72 -13.89 11.23
N PRO A 20 -5.05 -14.00 11.39
CA PRO A 20 -5.71 -15.27 11.58
C PRO A 20 -5.44 -16.25 10.42
N SER A 21 -5.20 -17.52 10.72
CA SER A 21 -4.86 -18.54 9.71
C SER A 21 -5.91 -18.68 8.60
N ASN A 22 -7.20 -18.57 8.94
CA ASN A 22 -8.29 -18.61 7.97
C ASN A 22 -8.24 -17.47 6.94
N VAL A 23 -7.74 -16.29 7.34
CA VAL A 23 -7.55 -15.15 6.44
C VAL A 23 -6.37 -15.43 5.50
N MET A 24 -5.27 -15.97 6.04
CA MET A 24 -4.11 -16.37 5.24
C MET A 24 -4.47 -17.45 4.21
N ASP A 25 -5.25 -18.46 4.61
CA ASP A 25 -5.70 -19.53 3.70
C ASP A 25 -6.58 -18.98 2.58
N PHE A 26 -7.47 -18.04 2.89
CA PHE A 26 -8.30 -17.37 1.90
C PHE A 26 -7.45 -16.61 0.87
N PHE A 27 -6.53 -15.75 1.33
CA PHE A 27 -5.67 -14.96 0.44
C PHE A 27 -4.73 -15.84 -0.37
N ASN A 28 -4.20 -16.91 0.22
CA ASN A 28 -3.39 -17.90 -0.49
C ASN A 28 -4.20 -18.57 -1.61
N GLY A 29 -5.44 -18.99 -1.33
CA GLY A 29 -6.34 -19.59 -2.32
C GLY A 29 -6.64 -18.64 -3.48
N VAL A 30 -6.94 -17.37 -3.20
CA VAL A 30 -7.17 -16.33 -4.21
C VAL A 30 -5.92 -16.13 -5.07
N PHE A 31 -4.76 -15.99 -4.43
CA PHE A 31 -3.51 -15.74 -5.12
C PHE A 31 -3.10 -16.89 -6.04
N ILE A 32 -3.12 -18.13 -5.55
CA ILE A 32 -2.81 -19.33 -6.35
C ILE A 32 -3.74 -19.42 -7.55
N LYS A 33 -5.02 -19.09 -7.38
CA LYS A 33 -5.99 -19.06 -8.48
C LYS A 33 -5.63 -18.00 -9.51
N MET A 34 -5.32 -16.77 -9.09
CA MET A 34 -4.94 -15.68 -9.99
C MET A 34 -3.65 -15.98 -10.76
N LYS A 35 -2.64 -16.57 -10.13
CA LYS A 35 -1.39 -16.99 -10.79
C LYS A 35 -1.68 -18.04 -11.87
N LYS A 36 -2.43 -19.10 -11.54
CA LYS A 36 -2.81 -20.16 -12.49
C LYS A 36 -3.64 -19.65 -13.68
N GLU A 37 -4.49 -18.65 -13.47
CA GLU A 37 -5.27 -18.03 -14.56
C GLU A 37 -4.37 -17.27 -15.54
N ARG A 38 -3.28 -16.66 -15.06
CA ARG A 38 -2.30 -15.94 -15.89
C ARG A 38 -1.40 -16.87 -16.69
N GLU A 39 -0.95 -17.97 -16.09
CA GLU A 39 -0.15 -19.00 -16.77
C GLU A 39 -0.89 -19.66 -17.94
N LYS A 40 -2.23 -19.71 -17.88
CA LYS A 40 -3.08 -20.28 -18.94
C LYS A 40 -3.22 -19.40 -20.18
N GLY A 41 -2.50 -18.28 -20.28
CA GLY A 41 -2.44 -17.43 -21.48
C GLY A 41 -3.62 -16.48 -21.67
N ASN A 42 -4.49 -16.35 -20.66
CA ASN A 42 -5.58 -15.35 -20.64
C ASN A 42 -5.13 -14.00 -20.04
N SER A 43 -3.82 -13.73 -20.00
CA SER A 43 -3.34 -12.46 -19.46
C SER A 43 -3.81 -11.31 -20.36
N THR A 44 -4.56 -10.39 -19.76
CA THR A 44 -4.83 -9.10 -20.36
C THR A 44 -3.50 -8.46 -20.73
N ASN A 45 -3.41 -7.76 -21.86
CA ASN A 45 -2.20 -7.06 -22.35
C ASN A 45 -1.71 -5.91 -21.43
N ARG A 46 -2.17 -5.86 -20.18
CA ARG A 46 -1.92 -4.87 -19.16
C ARG A 46 -0.92 -5.42 -18.15
N VAL A 47 0.22 -4.75 -18.04
CA VAL A 47 1.22 -5.02 -17.01
C VAL A 47 0.73 -4.44 -15.68
N ASP A 48 0.55 -5.29 -14.68
CA ASP A 48 0.19 -4.91 -13.32
C ASP A 48 1.18 -5.46 -12.30
N PHE A 49 1.00 -5.09 -11.03
CA PHE A 49 1.91 -5.47 -9.95
C PHE A 49 2.09 -6.99 -9.82
N LEU A 50 1.01 -7.77 -9.99
CA LEU A 50 1.09 -9.23 -9.95
C LEU A 50 1.87 -9.79 -11.13
N GLN A 51 1.67 -9.23 -12.33
CA GLN A 51 2.42 -9.64 -13.52
C GLN A 51 3.92 -9.41 -13.32
N LEU A 52 4.31 -8.23 -12.81
CA LEU A 52 5.72 -7.91 -12.55
C LEU A 52 6.37 -8.90 -11.56
N MET A 53 5.64 -9.30 -10.51
CA MET A 53 6.14 -10.29 -9.55
C MET A 53 6.27 -11.68 -10.16
N VAL A 54 5.30 -12.11 -10.98
CA VAL A 54 5.38 -13.41 -11.69
C VAL A 54 6.52 -13.42 -12.70
N ASP A 55 6.71 -12.33 -13.46
CA ASP A 55 7.79 -12.21 -14.43
C ASP A 55 9.17 -12.26 -13.74
N SER A 56 9.29 -11.74 -12.51
CA SER A 56 10.50 -11.85 -11.68
C SER A 56 10.87 -13.29 -11.29
N GLN A 57 9.94 -14.24 -11.40
CA GLN A 57 10.23 -15.67 -11.22
C GLN A 57 10.93 -16.28 -12.43
N SER A 58 10.67 -15.74 -13.63
CA SER A 58 11.08 -16.32 -14.91
C SER A 58 12.47 -15.88 -15.41
N SER A 59 13.10 -14.90 -14.76
CA SER A 59 14.43 -14.38 -15.13
C SER A 59 15.60 -15.35 -14.88
N HIS A 60 15.31 -16.63 -14.64
CA HIS A 60 16.30 -17.68 -14.37
C HIS A 60 16.81 -18.37 -15.65
N ASP A 61 16.23 -18.11 -16.82
CA ASP A 61 16.47 -18.90 -18.04
C ASP A 61 17.29 -18.22 -19.15
N SER A 62 18.04 -17.14 -18.88
CA SER A 62 18.92 -16.57 -19.89
C SER A 62 20.19 -15.97 -19.31
N SER A 63 21.27 -16.72 -19.48
CA SER A 63 22.63 -16.23 -19.67
C SER A 63 22.69 -14.78 -20.16
N LYS A 64 23.11 -13.84 -19.31
CA LYS A 64 23.76 -12.58 -19.71
C LYS A 64 24.42 -11.89 -18.52
N SER A 65 25.75 -11.90 -18.59
CA SER A 65 26.72 -10.92 -18.10
C SER A 65 26.68 -10.48 -16.64
N ALA A 66 27.80 -10.76 -15.97
CA ALA A 66 28.31 -10.01 -14.83
C ALA A 66 28.22 -8.49 -15.06
N GLU A 67 27.97 -7.74 -13.95
CA GLU A 67 28.01 -6.27 -13.83
C GLU A 67 26.70 -5.45 -13.82
N THR A 68 25.57 -6.02 -13.39
CA THR A 68 24.48 -5.20 -12.81
C THR A 68 23.81 -5.99 -11.69
N ASP A 69 23.37 -5.30 -10.62
CA ASP A 69 22.80 -5.89 -9.40
C ASP A 69 21.93 -7.11 -9.69
N SER A 70 22.29 -8.26 -9.10
CA SER A 70 21.53 -9.50 -9.20
C SER A 70 20.11 -9.26 -8.70
N TYR A 71 19.15 -9.13 -9.61
CA TYR A 71 17.73 -9.05 -9.27
C TYR A 71 17.33 -10.39 -8.64
N LYS A 72 16.98 -10.33 -7.34
CA LYS A 72 16.50 -11.50 -6.60
C LYS A 72 15.16 -11.95 -7.19
N SER A 73 15.11 -13.21 -7.61
CA SER A 73 13.86 -13.87 -8.00
C SER A 73 12.97 -14.11 -6.78
N LEU A 74 11.67 -13.86 -6.91
CA LEU A 74 10.70 -14.01 -5.82
C LEU A 74 10.14 -15.43 -5.75
N SER A 75 10.10 -16.04 -4.55
CA SER A 75 9.38 -17.30 -4.33
C SER A 75 7.86 -17.09 -4.30
N ASP A 76 7.07 -18.17 -4.43
CA ASP A 76 5.61 -18.08 -4.37
C ASP A 76 5.13 -17.53 -3.01
N GLU A 77 5.80 -17.91 -1.92
CA GLU A 77 5.53 -17.38 -0.59
C GLU A 77 5.87 -15.89 -0.48
N GLU A 78 6.97 -15.44 -1.09
CA GLU A 78 7.36 -14.03 -1.10
C GLU A 78 6.37 -13.20 -1.91
N ILE A 79 5.92 -13.68 -3.08
CA ILE A 79 4.92 -12.98 -3.88
C ILE A 79 3.59 -12.91 -3.13
N LEU A 80 3.16 -14.01 -2.51
CA LEU A 80 1.94 -14.03 -1.70
C LEU A 80 2.03 -13.02 -0.56
N ALA A 81 3.16 -12.99 0.17
CA ALA A 81 3.38 -12.05 1.26
C ALA A 81 3.32 -10.59 0.77
N GLN A 82 3.95 -10.27 -0.36
CA GLN A 82 3.87 -8.92 -0.94
C GLN A 82 2.46 -8.56 -1.40
N ALA A 83 1.77 -9.47 -2.10
CA ALA A 83 0.40 -9.25 -2.55
C ALA A 83 -0.54 -8.95 -1.38
N LEU A 84 -0.40 -9.70 -0.28
CA LEU A 84 -1.17 -9.49 0.94
C LEU A 84 -0.91 -8.10 1.56
N ILE A 85 0.36 -7.70 1.66
CA ILE A 85 0.74 -6.37 2.15
C ILE A 85 0.13 -5.28 1.28
N PHE A 86 0.19 -5.42 -0.05
CA PHE A 86 -0.38 -4.44 -0.98
C PHE A 86 -1.90 -4.30 -0.82
N VAL A 87 -2.62 -5.41 -0.69
CA VAL A 87 -4.08 -5.37 -0.47
C VAL A 87 -4.40 -4.71 0.86
N PHE A 88 -3.72 -5.11 1.94
CA PHE A 88 -3.96 -4.56 3.27
C PHE A 88 -3.64 -3.05 3.32
N ALA A 89 -2.45 -2.67 2.86
CA ALA A 89 -2.00 -1.28 2.84
C ALA A 89 -2.89 -0.42 1.95
N GLY A 90 -3.31 -0.92 0.78
CA GLY A 90 -4.18 -0.18 -0.14
C GLY A 90 -5.64 -0.08 0.33
N TYR A 91 -6.14 -1.10 1.04
CA TYR A 91 -7.54 -1.13 1.50
C TYR A 91 -7.75 -0.29 2.75
N GLU A 92 -7.07 -0.63 3.85
CA GLU A 92 -7.37 -0.06 5.18
C GLU A 92 -7.01 1.43 5.25
N THR A 93 -5.86 1.81 4.72
CA THR A 93 -5.39 3.21 4.79
C THR A 93 -6.24 4.14 3.93
N THR A 94 -6.58 3.71 2.71
CA THR A 94 -7.39 4.50 1.77
C THR A 94 -8.84 4.62 2.25
N SER A 95 -9.46 3.51 2.68
CA SER A 95 -10.85 3.52 3.16
C SER A 95 -11.01 4.39 4.40
N SER A 96 -10.07 4.31 5.34
CA SER A 96 -10.02 5.17 6.53
C SER A 96 -9.87 6.65 6.14
N THR A 97 -8.94 6.97 5.26
CA THR A 97 -8.70 8.35 4.81
C THR A 97 -9.95 8.93 4.13
N LEU A 98 -10.58 8.18 3.22
CA LEU A 98 -11.81 8.62 2.54
C LEU A 98 -12.96 8.83 3.53
N SER A 99 -13.07 7.98 4.54
CA SER A 99 -14.09 8.12 5.59
C SER A 99 -13.90 9.41 6.40
N TYR A 100 -12.66 9.75 6.76
CA TYR A 100 -12.35 11.01 7.45
C TYR A 100 -12.53 12.23 6.57
N ILE A 101 -12.17 12.16 5.27
CA ILE A 101 -12.47 13.23 4.31
C ILE A 101 -13.98 13.47 4.26
N ALA A 102 -14.79 12.41 4.11
CA ALA A 102 -16.24 12.52 4.06
C ALA A 102 -16.82 13.13 5.36
N TYR A 103 -16.31 12.72 6.52
CA TYR A 103 -16.66 13.30 7.81
C TYR A 103 -16.31 14.80 7.89
N ASN A 104 -15.09 15.18 7.48
CA ASN A 104 -14.64 16.58 7.50
C ASN A 104 -15.51 17.45 6.59
N LEU A 105 -15.84 16.98 5.39
CA LEU A 105 -16.70 17.70 4.45
C LEU A 105 -18.13 17.84 5.00
N ALA A 106 -18.70 16.78 5.56
CA ALA A 106 -20.04 16.81 6.14
C ALA A 106 -20.16 17.77 7.35
N THR A 107 -19.06 17.95 8.09
CA THR A 107 -19.00 18.84 9.27
C THR A 107 -18.56 20.26 8.95
N HIS A 108 -18.05 20.51 7.73
CA HIS A 108 -17.64 21.83 7.23
C HIS A 108 -18.27 22.11 5.86
N PRO A 109 -19.58 22.47 5.82
CA PRO A 109 -20.31 22.64 4.57
C PRO A 109 -19.73 23.73 3.64
N ASP A 110 -19.08 24.74 4.21
CA ASP A 110 -18.38 25.80 3.47
C ASP A 110 -17.18 25.25 2.68
N VAL A 111 -16.39 24.36 3.29
CA VAL A 111 -15.29 23.65 2.62
C VAL A 111 -15.84 22.71 1.55
N GLN A 112 -16.92 21.99 1.86
CA GLN A 112 -17.57 21.11 0.89
C GLN A 112 -18.07 21.87 -0.34
N GLN A 113 -18.73 23.01 -0.16
CA GLN A 113 -19.21 23.82 -1.27
C GLN A 113 -18.04 24.32 -2.13
N ARG A 114 -16.99 24.87 -1.49
CA ARG A 114 -15.82 25.36 -2.22
C ARG A 114 -15.12 24.26 -3.02
N LEU A 115 -15.04 23.04 -2.48
CA LEU A 115 -14.49 21.89 -3.20
C LEU A 115 -15.36 21.48 -4.38
N GLN A 116 -16.68 21.49 -4.22
CA GLN A 116 -17.61 21.22 -5.31
C GLN A 116 -17.49 22.25 -6.43
N ASP A 117 -17.36 23.54 -6.08
CA ASP A 117 -17.17 24.62 -7.05
C ASP A 117 -15.88 24.41 -7.89
N GLU A 118 -14.77 24.01 -7.25
CA GLU A 118 -13.53 23.67 -7.96
C GLU A 118 -13.72 22.44 -8.88
N ILE A 119 -14.38 21.40 -8.39
CA ILE A 119 -14.63 20.17 -9.17
C ILE A 119 -15.51 20.49 -10.39
N ASP A 120 -16.60 21.23 -10.21
CA ASP A 120 -17.52 21.58 -11.29
C ASP A 120 -16.88 22.53 -12.32
N ALA A 121 -15.98 23.42 -11.89
CA ALA A 121 -15.21 24.27 -12.80
C ALA A 121 -14.24 23.47 -13.68
N ASN A 122 -13.62 22.40 -13.15
CA ASN A 122 -12.66 21.57 -13.87
C ASN A 122 -13.31 20.40 -14.63
N LEU A 123 -14.51 19.97 -14.22
CA LEU A 123 -15.27 18.86 -14.81
C LEU A 123 -16.71 19.30 -15.17
N PRO A 124 -16.86 20.25 -16.11
CA PRO A 124 -18.18 20.78 -16.46
C PRO A 124 -19.09 19.66 -16.98
N ASN A 125 -20.39 19.74 -16.64
CA ASN A 125 -21.40 18.74 -16.99
C ASN A 125 -21.09 17.31 -16.49
N LYS A 126 -20.35 17.18 -15.37
CA LYS A 126 -19.96 15.88 -14.79
C LYS A 126 -19.13 15.04 -15.77
N ALA A 127 -18.25 15.69 -16.53
CA ALA A 127 -17.29 15.01 -17.38
C ALA A 127 -16.49 13.97 -16.57
N PRO A 128 -16.16 12.80 -17.15
CA PRO A 128 -15.37 11.81 -16.43
C PRO A 128 -14.00 12.38 -16.09
N PRO A 129 -13.51 12.19 -14.85
CA PRO A 129 -12.21 12.71 -14.46
C PRO A 129 -11.09 12.03 -15.25
N THR A 130 -10.07 12.82 -15.61
CA THR A 130 -8.82 12.30 -16.18
C THR A 130 -7.69 12.46 -15.17
N TYR A 131 -6.59 11.71 -15.37
CA TYR A 131 -5.39 11.83 -14.53
C TYR A 131 -4.91 13.28 -14.42
N ASN A 132 -4.80 13.98 -15.56
CA ASN A 132 -4.31 15.36 -15.59
C ASN A 132 -5.28 16.31 -14.87
N THR A 133 -6.58 16.12 -15.04
CA THR A 133 -7.59 16.99 -14.43
C THR A 133 -7.58 16.87 -12.90
N ILE A 134 -7.47 15.64 -12.36
CA ILE A 134 -7.38 15.44 -10.90
C ILE A 134 -6.12 16.09 -10.34
N MET A 135 -4.98 15.92 -11.01
CA MET A 135 -3.69 16.47 -10.58
C MET A 135 -3.63 18.00 -10.58
N GLN A 136 -4.58 18.68 -11.21
CA GLN A 136 -4.65 20.14 -11.29
C GLN A 136 -5.60 20.77 -10.26
N MET A 137 -6.37 19.97 -9.51
CA MET A 137 -7.30 20.45 -8.49
C MET A 137 -6.56 20.74 -7.18
N GLU A 138 -6.15 21.99 -7.00
CA GLU A 138 -5.35 22.42 -5.85
C GLU A 138 -6.13 22.32 -4.53
N TYR A 139 -7.40 22.72 -4.51
CA TYR A 139 -8.21 22.69 -3.29
C TYR A 139 -8.58 21.26 -2.88
N LEU A 140 -8.82 20.36 -3.84
CA LEU A 140 -8.92 18.93 -3.58
C LEU A 140 -7.68 18.38 -2.86
N ASP A 141 -6.48 18.72 -3.35
CA ASP A 141 -5.22 18.31 -2.69
C ASP A 141 -5.11 18.89 -1.27
N MET A 142 -5.49 20.15 -1.08
CA MET A 142 -5.55 20.76 0.26
C MET A 142 -6.49 20.01 1.22
N VAL A 143 -7.68 19.60 0.75
CA VAL A 143 -8.66 18.84 1.57
C VAL A 143 -8.11 17.47 1.96
N VAL A 144 -7.46 16.77 1.03
CA VAL A 144 -6.81 15.48 1.30
C VAL A 144 -5.69 15.65 2.33
N ASN A 145 -4.80 16.62 2.11
CA ASN A 145 -3.67 16.89 2.99
C ASN A 145 -4.11 17.30 4.40
N GLU A 146 -5.12 18.15 4.53
CA GLU A 146 -5.62 18.57 5.84
C GLU A 146 -6.29 17.40 6.57
N SER A 147 -6.99 16.53 5.85
CA SER A 147 -7.57 15.32 6.43
C SER A 147 -6.48 14.36 6.92
N LEU A 148 -5.39 14.18 6.18
CA LEU A 148 -4.23 13.38 6.60
C LEU A 148 -3.45 14.02 7.76
N ARG A 149 -3.41 15.35 7.85
CA ARG A 149 -2.79 16.08 8.96
C ARG A 149 -3.56 15.84 10.27
N LEU A 150 -4.90 15.84 10.21
CA LEU A 150 -5.77 15.61 11.36
C LEU A 150 -5.89 14.13 11.73
N PHE A 151 -6.01 13.27 10.73
CA PHE A 151 -6.29 11.83 10.89
C PHE A 151 -5.31 10.99 10.07
N PRO A 152 -4.02 10.93 10.45
CA PRO A 152 -3.03 10.12 9.73
C PRO A 152 -3.33 8.62 9.93
N PRO A 153 -3.54 7.82 8.87
CA PRO A 153 -3.77 6.37 9.02
C PRO A 153 -2.58 5.65 9.66
N GLY A 154 -1.35 6.16 9.45
CA GLY A 154 -0.14 5.71 10.11
C GLY A 154 0.30 6.70 11.20
N GLY A 155 -0.03 6.41 12.46
CA GLY A 155 0.26 7.31 13.58
C GLY A 155 1.74 7.37 14.02
N ARG A 156 2.59 6.43 13.58
CA ARG A 156 4.02 6.41 13.90
C ARG A 156 4.83 5.75 12.81
N ILE A 157 6.04 6.27 12.59
CA ILE A 157 7.05 5.65 11.75
C ILE A 157 8.09 4.99 12.65
N GLU A 158 8.41 3.73 12.36
CA GLU A 158 9.34 2.95 13.16
C GLU A 158 10.65 2.72 12.40
N ARG A 159 11.76 2.74 13.13
CA ARG A 159 13.11 2.48 12.63
C ARG A 159 13.88 1.67 13.66
N VAL A 160 14.76 0.79 13.19
CA VAL A 160 15.69 0.03 14.03
C VAL A 160 17.11 0.51 13.75
N CYS A 161 17.82 0.95 14.79
CA CYS A 161 19.20 1.39 14.67
C CYS A 161 20.10 0.19 14.38
N LYS A 162 20.86 0.21 13.27
CA LYS A 162 21.75 -0.89 12.89
C LYS A 162 23.16 -0.75 13.45
N LYS A 163 23.55 0.46 13.84
CA LYS A 163 24.85 0.83 14.39
C LYS A 163 24.65 2.03 15.29
N THR A 164 25.39 2.08 16.40
CA THR A 164 25.35 3.23 17.31
C THR A 164 25.65 4.52 16.56
N VAL A 165 24.80 5.54 16.75
CA VAL A 165 24.90 6.83 16.07
C VAL A 165 24.52 7.96 17.02
N GLU A 166 25.14 9.11 16.83
CA GLU A 166 24.75 10.35 17.51
C GLU A 166 23.92 11.22 16.57
N ILE A 167 22.72 11.62 17.00
CA ILE A 167 21.83 12.53 16.27
C ILE A 167 21.48 13.69 17.19
N ASN A 168 21.89 14.89 16.82
CA ASN A 168 21.65 16.13 17.59
C ASN A 168 22.02 16.01 19.08
N GLY A 169 23.15 15.37 19.39
CA GLY A 169 23.61 15.17 20.77
C GLY A 169 22.98 13.99 21.52
N VAL A 170 22.10 13.21 20.88
CA VAL A 170 21.51 11.99 21.46
C VAL A 170 22.18 10.77 20.88
N THR A 171 22.78 9.95 21.73
CA THR A 171 23.34 8.65 21.35
C THR A 171 22.22 7.60 21.26
N ILE A 172 22.03 7.03 20.08
CA ILE A 172 21.13 5.91 19.82
C ILE A 172 22.01 4.67 19.66
N PRO A 173 21.98 3.70 20.59
CA PRO A 173 22.84 2.52 20.55
C PRO A 173 22.56 1.63 19.34
#